data_AF-A0A183FDG1-F1
#
_entry.id   AF-A0A183FDG1-F1
#
_cell.length_a   1.000
_cell.length_b   1.000
_cell.length_c   1.000
_cell.angle_alpha   90.00
_cell.angle_beta   90.00
_cell.angle_gamma   90.00
#
_symmetry.space_group_name_H-M   'P 1'
#
loop_
_entity.id
_entity.type
_entity.pdbx_description
1 polymer ?
#
loop_
_entity_poly.entity_id
_entity_poly.type
_entity_poly.pdbx_seq_one_letter_code
_entity_poly.pdbx_strand_id
1 'polypeptide(L)'
;MTSLSGVLLLVFVASAVAAQNASFSGAQGIIYSPGYPDNYSNQLEQFYTITVEAGYYIHLTLYDFQTEACCDKLYIWDGDDTSSPTIANVSGYAAGMTFSSSGPVMTLLFSTDITGQDRGFAIQYEMVLADTAFAEPSTCQSGLRTSSIGFVTSPEWPSNYPDDILCSFLITMPKGRWIAVALLCRAMSDATGTEKFKFFLVVLQN
;
A
#
# COMPACT_ATOMS: atom_id res chain seq x y z
N MET A 1 -69.84 25.36 8.35
CA MET A 1 -69.06 24.62 9.37
C MET A 1 -67.96 23.87 8.63
N THR A 2 -66.83 24.52 8.36
CA THR A 2 -65.68 23.92 7.68
C THR A 2 -64.71 23.40 8.74
N SER A 3 -64.71 22.08 8.94
CA SER A 3 -63.71 21.40 9.77
C SER A 3 -62.40 21.28 8.99
N LEU A 4 -61.39 22.05 9.41
CA LEU A 4 -59.97 21.74 9.26
C LEU A 4 -59.52 21.22 10.63
N SER A 5 -58.53 20.36 10.82
CA SER A 5 -57.65 19.50 10.02
C SER A 5 -56.78 18.83 11.09
N GLY A 6 -56.16 17.69 10.77
CA GLY A 6 -55.03 17.22 11.57
C GLY A 6 -54.78 15.73 11.47
N VAL A 7 -54.40 15.24 10.29
CA VAL A 7 -53.70 13.95 10.21
C VAL A 7 -52.23 14.22 10.55
N LEU A 8 -51.78 13.75 11.72
CA LEU A 8 -50.38 13.75 12.09
C LEU A 8 -49.67 12.67 11.28
N LEU A 9 -49.01 13.08 10.19
CA LEU A 9 -48.15 12.20 9.42
C LEU A 9 -46.79 12.11 10.12
N LEU A 10 -46.55 11.04 10.86
CA LEU A 10 -45.22 10.70 11.36
C LEU A 10 -44.38 10.23 10.17
N VAL A 11 -43.58 11.15 9.61
CA VAL A 11 -42.54 10.80 8.64
C VAL A 11 -41.31 10.37 9.43
N PHE A 12 -41.03 9.06 9.47
CA PHE A 12 -39.74 8.56 9.89
C PHE A 12 -38.75 8.84 8.76
N VAL A 13 -37.88 9.83 8.94
CA VAL A 13 -36.69 9.95 8.08
C VAL A 13 -35.68 8.96 8.64
N ALA A 14 -35.59 7.78 8.05
CA ALA A 14 -34.41 6.94 8.22
C ALA A 14 -33.24 7.72 7.59
N SER A 15 -32.36 8.28 8.43
CA SER A 15 -31.10 8.85 7.96
C SER A 15 -30.20 7.68 7.57
N ALA A 16 -30.38 7.16 6.35
CA ALA A 16 -29.30 6.45 5.70
C ALA A 16 -28.25 7.51 5.37
N VAL A 17 -27.19 7.61 6.18
CA VAL A 17 -25.95 8.22 5.70
C VAL A 17 -25.58 7.37 4.49
N ALA A 18 -25.71 7.94 3.28
CA ALA A 18 -25.40 7.19 2.08
C ALA A 18 -23.94 6.76 2.20
N ALA A 19 -23.69 5.45 2.27
CA ALA A 19 -22.34 4.93 2.12
C ALA A 19 -21.82 5.48 0.78
N GLN A 20 -20.88 6.42 0.85
CA GLN A 20 -20.26 6.91 -0.37
C GLN A 20 -19.12 5.95 -0.67
N ASN A 21 -19.05 5.55 -1.94
CA ASN A 21 -17.98 4.69 -2.43
C ASN A 21 -17.10 5.56 -3.31
N ALA A 22 -15.84 5.72 -2.92
CA ALA A 22 -14.85 6.43 -3.71
C ALA A 22 -13.88 5.43 -4.33
N SER A 23 -13.63 5.56 -5.62
CA SER A 23 -12.67 4.72 -6.35
C SER A 23 -11.43 5.51 -6.71
N PHE A 24 -10.26 4.94 -6.43
CA PHE A 24 -8.96 5.51 -6.73
C PHE A 24 -8.22 4.60 -7.70
N SER A 25 -7.52 5.19 -8.66
CA SER A 25 -6.72 4.46 -9.62
C SER A 25 -5.45 5.20 -10.02
N GLY A 26 -4.55 4.50 -10.69
CA GLY A 26 -3.26 5.04 -11.13
C GLY A 26 -2.13 4.78 -10.14
N ALA A 27 -0.96 5.34 -10.45
CA ALA A 27 0.29 4.95 -9.83
C ALA A 27 0.48 5.42 -8.38
N GLN A 28 -0.20 6.50 -7.98
CA GLN A 28 -0.16 7.03 -6.63
C GLN A 28 -1.34 7.99 -6.40
N GLY A 29 -1.65 8.27 -5.15
CA GLY A 29 -2.66 9.26 -4.78
C GLY A 29 -2.73 9.49 -3.27
N ILE A 30 -3.57 10.44 -2.87
CA ILE A 30 -3.85 10.73 -1.46
C ILE A 30 -5.36 10.61 -1.23
N ILE A 31 -5.74 9.89 -0.18
CA ILE A 31 -7.11 9.70 0.28
C ILE A 31 -7.28 10.48 1.57
N TYR A 32 -8.31 11.32 1.63
CA TYR A 32 -8.64 12.11 2.80
C TYR A 32 -9.93 11.60 3.44
N SER A 33 -10.00 11.62 4.77
CA SER A 33 -11.26 11.41 5.46
C SER A 33 -12.25 12.55 5.15
N PRO A 34 -13.57 12.32 5.19
CA PRO A 34 -14.55 13.38 4.96
C PRO A 34 -14.34 14.52 5.97
N GLY A 35 -14.23 15.76 5.47
CA GLY A 35 -14.02 16.95 6.29
C GLY A 35 -12.56 17.32 6.56
N TYR A 36 -11.58 16.46 6.25
CA TYR A 36 -10.16 16.76 6.47
C TYR A 36 -9.74 18.07 5.76
N PRO A 37 -8.95 18.96 6.41
CA PRO A 37 -8.24 18.79 7.68
C PRO A 37 -9.04 19.18 8.93
N ASP A 38 -10.33 19.49 8.79
CA ASP A 38 -11.23 19.64 9.94
C ASP A 38 -11.68 18.26 10.43
N ASN A 39 -12.40 18.24 11.55
CA ASN A 39 -12.85 16.99 12.16
C ASN A 39 -13.89 16.26 11.27
N TYR A 40 -13.80 14.92 11.22
CA TYR A 40 -14.80 14.10 10.54
C TYR A 40 -16.14 14.11 11.30
N SER A 41 -17.22 13.79 10.59
CA SER A 41 -18.57 13.67 11.17
C SER A 41 -18.78 12.31 11.84
N ASN A 42 -19.75 12.23 12.75
CA ASN A 42 -20.15 10.97 13.37
C ASN A 42 -21.00 10.12 12.41
N GLN A 43 -21.12 8.83 12.69
CA GLN A 43 -21.94 7.86 11.95
C GLN A 43 -21.60 7.76 10.46
N LEU A 44 -20.32 7.89 10.12
CA LEU A 44 -19.83 7.69 8.77
C LEU A 44 -19.65 6.19 8.48
N GLU A 45 -19.97 5.81 7.24
CA GLU A 45 -19.53 4.57 6.61
C GLU A 45 -19.04 4.93 5.21
N GLN A 46 -17.74 5.09 5.05
CA GLN A 46 -17.13 5.57 3.82
C GLN A 46 -16.18 4.53 3.25
N PHE A 47 -16.51 3.98 2.08
CA PHE A 47 -15.67 3.02 1.38
C PHE A 47 -14.72 3.71 0.41
N TYR A 48 -13.52 3.15 0.32
CA TYR A 48 -12.50 3.51 -0.65
C TYR A 48 -11.96 2.26 -1.30
N THR A 49 -12.02 2.17 -2.63
CA THR A 49 -11.40 1.07 -3.38
C THR A 49 -10.26 1.64 -4.21
N ILE A 50 -9.06 1.11 -4.00
CA ILE A 50 -7.87 1.47 -4.76
C ILE A 50 -7.59 0.36 -5.76
N THR A 51 -7.40 0.71 -7.02
CA THR A 51 -7.07 -0.23 -8.09
C THR A 51 -5.87 0.26 -8.88
N VAL A 52 -4.81 -0.54 -8.89
CA VAL A 52 -3.60 -0.29 -9.69
C VAL A 52 -3.51 -1.25 -10.87
N GLU A 53 -2.50 -1.07 -11.71
CA GLU A 53 -2.28 -1.95 -12.86
C GLU A 53 -1.96 -3.39 -12.43
N ALA A 54 -2.39 -4.38 -13.21
CA ALA A 54 -2.03 -5.77 -12.96
C ALA A 54 -0.51 -5.97 -12.98
N GLY A 55 0.00 -6.85 -12.10
CA GLY A 55 1.44 -7.00 -11.88
C GLY A 55 2.03 -5.98 -10.90
N TYR A 56 1.19 -5.18 -10.25
CA TYR A 56 1.55 -4.32 -9.12
C TYR A 56 0.71 -4.67 -7.89
N TYR A 57 1.23 -4.34 -6.72
CA TYR A 57 0.50 -4.28 -5.47
C TYR A 57 0.49 -2.84 -4.94
N ILE A 58 -0.34 -2.57 -3.94
CA ILE A 58 -0.55 -1.25 -3.37
C ILE A 58 0.24 -1.16 -2.06
N HIS A 59 1.07 -0.13 -1.93
CA HIS A 59 1.68 0.26 -0.67
C HIS A 59 0.96 1.51 -0.13
N LEU A 60 0.44 1.41 1.09
CA LEU A 60 -0.23 2.46 1.82
C LEU A 60 0.66 3.02 2.92
N THR A 61 0.66 4.34 3.06
CA THR A 61 1.25 5.07 4.19
C THR A 61 0.22 6.00 4.80
N LEU A 62 0.01 5.87 6.12
CA LEU A 62 -0.82 6.81 6.88
C LEU A 62 0.01 8.08 7.15
N TYR A 63 -0.10 9.09 6.30
CA TYR A 63 0.71 10.32 6.42
C TYR A 63 0.28 11.17 7.61
N ASP A 64 -1.03 11.33 7.77
CA ASP A 64 -1.67 11.90 8.96
C ASP A 64 -2.81 10.98 9.37
N PHE A 65 -2.94 10.67 10.66
CA PHE A 65 -3.98 9.78 11.16
C PHE A 65 -4.24 10.01 12.64
N GLN A 66 -5.44 10.51 12.93
CA GLN A 66 -5.98 10.64 14.26
C GLN A 66 -7.50 10.40 14.25
N THR A 67 -7.93 9.31 14.88
CA THR A 67 -9.33 8.95 15.09
C THR A 67 -9.60 8.66 16.56
N GLU A 68 -10.87 8.56 16.96
CA GLU A 68 -11.21 8.12 18.30
C GLU A 68 -10.73 6.69 18.54
N ALA A 69 -9.80 6.52 19.50
CA ALA A 69 -9.06 5.28 19.66
C ALA A 69 -9.92 4.05 20.00
N CYS A 70 -11.05 4.23 20.69
CA CYS A 70 -11.91 3.12 21.12
C CYS A 70 -12.82 2.62 20.01
N CYS A 71 -13.22 3.51 19.11
CA CYS A 71 -14.55 3.44 18.53
C CYS A 71 -14.53 3.67 17.00
N ASP A 72 -13.73 4.62 16.53
CA ASP A 72 -13.66 4.97 15.11
C ASP A 72 -12.50 4.24 14.42
N LYS A 73 -12.83 3.50 13.36
CA LYS A 73 -11.93 2.51 12.76
C LYS A 73 -11.77 2.71 11.26
N LEU A 74 -10.52 2.62 10.83
CA LEU A 74 -10.16 2.36 9.44
C LEU A 74 -9.89 0.85 9.29
N TYR A 75 -10.73 0.18 8.53
CA TYR A 75 -10.54 -1.21 8.13
C TYR A 75 -9.84 -1.27 6.79
N ILE A 76 -8.92 -2.22 6.63
CA ILE A 76 -8.09 -2.40 5.45
C ILE A 76 -8.14 -3.88 5.02
N TRP A 77 -8.58 -4.14 3.79
CA TRP A 77 -8.67 -5.49 3.23
C TRP A 77 -7.82 -5.65 1.97
N ASP A 78 -7.24 -6.84 1.84
CA ASP A 78 -6.39 -7.27 0.74
C ASP A 78 -7.22 -7.78 -0.45
N GLY A 79 -7.99 -6.88 -1.06
CA GLY A 79 -8.83 -7.22 -2.22
C GLY A 79 -9.92 -6.20 -2.50
N ASP A 80 -10.89 -6.62 -3.29
CA ASP A 80 -11.95 -5.80 -3.87
C ASP A 80 -13.15 -5.55 -2.94
N ASP A 81 -13.26 -6.29 -1.84
CA ASP A 81 -14.36 -6.16 -0.91
C ASP A 81 -14.02 -6.55 0.54
N THR A 82 -15.03 -6.48 1.41
CA THR A 82 -14.92 -6.81 2.85
C THR A 82 -14.84 -8.30 3.15
N SER A 83 -15.00 -9.18 2.16
CA SER A 83 -14.83 -10.63 2.28
C SER A 83 -13.38 -11.07 2.05
N SER A 84 -12.56 -10.19 1.48
CA SER A 84 -11.13 -10.37 1.27
C SER A 84 -10.35 -10.46 2.61
N PRO A 85 -9.12 -11.00 2.62
CA PRO A 85 -8.32 -11.10 3.84
C PRO A 85 -8.09 -9.73 4.50
N THR A 86 -8.27 -9.63 5.82
CA THR A 86 -8.02 -8.38 6.56
C THR A 86 -6.52 -8.14 6.70
N ILE A 87 -6.06 -6.95 6.30
CA ILE A 87 -4.68 -6.49 6.52
C ILE A 87 -4.56 -5.87 7.90
N ALA A 88 -5.44 -4.91 8.22
CA ALA A 88 -5.39 -4.18 9.48
C ALA A 88 -6.73 -3.51 9.81
N ASN A 89 -6.92 -3.27 11.11
CA ASN A 89 -7.96 -2.40 11.64
C ASN A 89 -7.26 -1.37 12.53
N VAL A 90 -7.35 -0.09 12.20
CA VAL A 90 -6.55 0.98 12.80
C VAL A 90 -7.46 2.02 13.42
N SER A 91 -7.12 2.48 14.62
CA SER A 91 -7.81 3.55 15.36
C SER A 91 -6.81 4.35 16.19
N GLY A 92 -7.20 5.54 16.66
CA GLY A 92 -6.34 6.36 17.51
C GLY A 92 -5.31 7.14 16.68
N TYR A 93 -4.12 7.33 17.23
CA TYR A 93 -2.99 7.93 16.52
C TYR A 93 -2.16 6.84 15.85
N ALA A 94 -2.00 6.93 14.53
CA ALA A 94 -1.30 5.90 13.74
C ALA A 94 -0.46 6.46 12.57
N ALA A 95 -0.14 7.76 12.59
CA ALA A 95 0.68 8.37 11.55
C ALA A 95 2.05 7.67 11.44
N GLY A 96 2.49 7.42 10.21
CA GLY A 96 3.72 6.70 9.87
C GLY A 96 3.57 5.18 9.73
N MET A 97 2.41 4.60 10.06
CA MET A 97 2.15 3.18 9.79
C MET A 97 1.97 2.94 8.28
N THR A 98 2.42 1.76 7.83
CA THR A 98 2.38 1.36 6.43
C THR A 98 1.79 -0.02 6.25
N PHE A 99 1.09 -0.24 5.14
CA PHE A 99 0.43 -1.50 4.81
C PHE A 99 0.63 -1.83 3.33
N SER A 100 0.63 -3.11 2.98
CA SER A 100 0.74 -3.54 1.58
C SER A 100 -0.30 -4.59 1.24
N SER A 101 -0.88 -4.53 0.05
CA SER A 101 -1.70 -5.61 -0.51
C SER A 101 -0.81 -6.70 -1.10
N SER A 102 -1.39 -7.87 -1.35
CA SER A 102 -0.78 -8.94 -2.15
C SER A 102 -1.07 -8.78 -3.65
N GLY A 103 -2.11 -8.01 -4.00
CA GLY A 103 -2.57 -7.83 -5.38
C GLY A 103 -2.88 -6.39 -5.76
N PRO A 104 -3.43 -6.16 -6.97
CA PRO A 104 -3.63 -4.82 -7.54
C PRO A 104 -4.84 -4.08 -6.97
N VAL A 105 -5.57 -4.67 -6.02
CA VAL A 105 -6.78 -4.07 -5.43
C VAL A 105 -6.67 -4.09 -3.92
N MET A 106 -7.07 -2.97 -3.29
CA MET A 106 -7.16 -2.84 -1.84
C MET A 106 -8.41 -2.04 -1.50
N THR A 107 -9.14 -2.49 -0.48
CA THR A 107 -10.39 -1.86 -0.04
C THR A 107 -10.25 -1.35 1.38
N LEU A 108 -10.74 -0.13 1.61
CA LEU A 108 -10.74 0.53 2.91
C LEU A 108 -12.18 0.89 3.30
N LEU A 109 -12.47 0.83 4.60
CA LEU A 109 -13.71 1.38 5.18
C LEU A 109 -13.33 2.26 6.36
N PHE A 110 -13.73 3.52 6.32
CA PHE A 110 -13.74 4.37 7.50
C PHE A 110 -15.13 4.36 8.11
N SER A 111 -15.23 3.86 9.35
CA SER A 111 -16.47 3.76 10.11
C SER A 111 -16.33 4.49 11.43
N THR A 112 -17.31 5.34 11.76
CA THR A 112 -17.30 6.13 13.00
C THR A 112 -18.57 5.91 13.81
N ASP A 113 -18.48 6.06 15.13
CA ASP A 113 -19.62 5.90 16.02
C ASP A 113 -20.50 7.16 16.13
N ILE A 114 -21.41 7.23 17.10
CA ILE A 114 -22.36 8.35 17.27
C ILE A 114 -21.76 9.60 17.94
N THR A 115 -20.57 9.50 18.52
CA THR A 115 -19.85 10.50 19.32
C THR A 115 -18.37 10.50 18.95
N GLY A 116 -17.58 11.41 19.52
CA GLY A 116 -16.13 11.42 19.27
C GLY A 116 -15.77 11.89 17.86
N GLN A 117 -15.02 12.99 17.77
CA GLN A 117 -14.52 13.47 16.49
C GLN A 117 -13.08 13.91 16.64
N ASP A 118 -12.27 13.49 15.70
CA ASP A 118 -10.90 13.90 15.55
C ASP A 118 -10.66 14.36 14.10
N ARG A 119 -9.43 14.77 13.80
CA ARG A 119 -9.02 15.29 12.50
C ARG A 119 -9.20 14.29 11.35
N GLY A 120 -9.20 12.98 11.64
CA GLY A 120 -9.27 11.93 10.63
C GLY A 120 -7.91 11.66 10.01
N PHE A 121 -7.84 11.57 8.67
CA PHE A 121 -6.62 11.10 8.02
C PHE A 121 -6.33 11.71 6.64
N ALA A 122 -5.05 11.66 6.30
CA ALA A 122 -4.52 11.75 4.95
C ALA A 122 -3.65 10.50 4.70
N ILE A 123 -4.07 9.67 3.74
CA ILE A 123 -3.45 8.39 3.44
C ILE A 123 -2.86 8.45 2.04
N GLN A 124 -1.56 8.21 1.92
CA GLN A 124 -0.92 8.10 0.62
C GLN A 124 -0.92 6.65 0.16
N TYR A 125 -1.25 6.41 -1.10
CA TYR A 125 -1.03 5.12 -1.75
C TYR A 125 -0.06 5.28 -2.92
N GLU A 126 0.70 4.22 -3.20
CA GLU A 126 1.51 4.08 -4.39
C GLU A 126 1.45 2.63 -4.92
N MET A 127 1.58 2.47 -6.23
CA MET A 127 1.72 1.17 -6.86
C MET A 127 3.17 0.72 -6.80
N VAL A 128 3.39 -0.50 -6.35
CA VAL A 128 4.71 -1.15 -6.29
C VAL A 128 4.66 -2.40 -7.14
N LEU A 129 5.67 -2.60 -7.97
CA LEU A 129 5.70 -3.73 -8.90
C LEU A 129 5.74 -5.04 -8.10
N ALA A 130 4.79 -5.93 -8.37
CA ALA A 130 4.74 -7.26 -7.78
C ALA A 130 5.89 -8.05 -8.39
N ASP A 131 6.90 -8.34 -7.58
CA ASP A 131 8.10 -9.03 -8.04
C ASP A 131 7.72 -10.46 -8.48
N THR A 132 7.63 -10.69 -9.79
CA THR A 132 7.47 -12.03 -10.36
C THR A 132 8.77 -12.84 -10.34
N ALA A 133 9.79 -12.42 -9.60
CA ALA A 133 11.15 -12.98 -9.68
C ALA A 133 11.84 -13.12 -8.30
N PHE A 134 11.08 -13.54 -7.28
CA PHE A 134 11.62 -14.14 -6.03
C PHE A 134 11.41 -15.66 -5.95
N ALA A 135 11.31 -16.35 -7.10
CA ALA A 135 11.83 -17.71 -7.09
C ALA A 135 13.35 -17.57 -7.06
N GLU A 136 13.97 -17.85 -5.91
CA GLU A 136 15.42 -18.07 -5.81
C GLU A 136 15.78 -19.07 -6.90
N PRO A 137 16.38 -18.63 -8.02
CA PRO A 137 16.66 -19.55 -9.07
C PRO A 137 17.95 -20.24 -8.63
N SER A 138 17.94 -21.57 -8.58
CA SER A 138 19.15 -22.40 -8.45
C SER A 138 20.14 -22.21 -9.62
N THR A 139 19.90 -21.21 -10.47
CA THR A 139 20.63 -20.82 -11.67
C THR A 139 20.50 -19.31 -11.84
N CYS A 140 21.46 -18.63 -12.48
CA CYS A 140 21.32 -17.21 -12.78
C CYS A 140 20.20 -16.95 -13.79
N GLN A 141 18.96 -16.82 -13.33
CA GLN A 141 17.85 -16.39 -14.18
C GLN A 141 17.88 -14.88 -14.34
N SER A 142 17.91 -14.44 -15.60
CA SER A 142 17.72 -13.06 -16.03
C SER A 142 16.33 -12.56 -15.63
N GLY A 143 16.20 -12.14 -14.37
CA GLY A 143 14.99 -11.52 -13.83
C GLY A 143 14.94 -10.04 -14.21
N LEU A 144 13.77 -9.59 -14.64
CA LEU A 144 13.45 -8.18 -14.84
C LEU A 144 13.24 -7.53 -13.46
N ARG A 145 14.11 -6.59 -13.07
CA ARG A 145 14.00 -5.83 -11.82
C ARG A 145 13.49 -4.43 -12.09
N THR A 146 12.38 -4.06 -11.44
CA THR A 146 11.63 -2.82 -11.73
C THR A 146 11.22 -2.05 -10.47
N SER A 147 11.73 -2.43 -9.29
CA SER A 147 11.44 -1.73 -8.04
C SER A 147 12.16 -0.37 -7.96
N SER A 148 11.62 0.53 -7.15
CA SER A 148 12.22 1.83 -6.83
C SER A 148 13.56 1.73 -6.11
N ILE A 149 13.77 0.67 -5.31
CA ILE A 149 14.98 0.26 -4.59
C ILE A 149 14.97 -1.29 -4.51
N GLY A 150 16.11 -1.96 -4.68
CA GLY A 150 16.20 -3.43 -4.59
C GLY A 150 17.63 -3.96 -4.57
N PHE A 151 17.81 -5.22 -4.19
CA PHE A 151 19.12 -5.86 -4.10
C PHE A 151 19.30 -6.86 -5.24
N VAL A 152 20.54 -7.01 -5.71
CA VAL A 152 20.95 -8.09 -6.61
C VAL A 152 22.12 -8.81 -5.98
N THR A 153 21.94 -10.07 -5.61
CA THR A 153 22.97 -10.91 -5.00
C THR A 153 23.53 -11.91 -6.01
N SER A 154 24.75 -12.38 -5.74
CA SER A 154 25.25 -13.58 -6.39
C SER A 154 24.36 -14.78 -6.07
N PRO A 155 24.31 -15.80 -6.94
CA PRO A 155 23.68 -17.08 -6.62
C PRO A 155 24.18 -17.61 -5.27
N GLU A 156 23.26 -18.22 -4.53
CA GLU A 156 23.52 -18.89 -3.25
C GLU A 156 24.06 -17.98 -2.14
N TRP A 157 24.05 -16.65 -2.32
CA TRP A 157 24.45 -15.72 -1.26
C TRP A 157 23.70 -16.07 0.05
N PRO A 158 24.39 -16.17 1.20
CA PRO A 158 25.78 -15.77 1.51
C PRO A 158 26.87 -16.79 1.20
N SER A 159 26.51 -17.96 0.69
CA SER A 159 27.44 -19.01 0.32
C SER A 159 28.25 -18.65 -0.94
N ASN A 160 29.23 -19.49 -1.27
CA ASN A 160 29.98 -19.35 -2.51
C ASN A 160 29.04 -19.56 -3.70
N TYR A 161 29.16 -18.71 -4.73
CA TYR A 161 28.47 -18.95 -5.98
C TYR A 161 29.12 -20.14 -6.71
N PRO A 162 28.37 -20.87 -7.55
CA PRO A 162 28.92 -21.99 -8.33
C PRO A 162 30.01 -21.57 -9.32
N ASP A 163 31.00 -22.43 -9.55
CA ASP A 163 32.04 -22.23 -10.57
C ASP A 163 31.44 -22.15 -11.98
N ASP A 164 32.11 -21.41 -12.88
CA ASP A 164 31.78 -21.29 -14.31
C ASP A 164 30.35 -20.80 -14.63
N ILE A 165 29.75 -19.99 -13.74
CA ILE A 165 28.42 -19.43 -13.96
C ILE A 165 28.48 -18.03 -14.62
N LEU A 166 27.66 -17.82 -15.66
CA LEU A 166 27.46 -16.51 -16.30
C LEU A 166 26.14 -15.90 -15.82
N CYS A 167 26.20 -14.73 -15.19
CA CYS A 167 25.04 -14.04 -14.63
C CYS A 167 24.76 -12.72 -15.34
N SER A 168 23.52 -12.53 -15.80
CA SER A 168 23.06 -11.26 -16.36
C SER A 168 21.76 -10.83 -15.68
N PHE A 169 21.69 -9.56 -15.29
CA PHE A 169 20.50 -8.96 -14.68
C PHE A 169 19.96 -7.87 -15.60
N LEU A 170 18.65 -7.89 -15.86
CA LEU A 170 17.99 -6.84 -16.64
C LEU A 170 17.23 -5.91 -15.68
N ILE A 171 17.66 -4.66 -15.60
CA ILE A 171 17.01 -3.64 -14.76
C ILE A 171 16.29 -2.67 -15.69
N THR A 172 14.99 -2.46 -15.48
CA THR A 172 14.19 -1.53 -16.29
C THR A 172 13.50 -0.49 -15.42
N MET A 173 13.40 0.73 -15.93
CA MET A 173 12.79 1.87 -15.24
C MET A 173 11.77 2.55 -16.15
N PRO A 174 10.69 3.13 -15.58
CA PRO A 174 9.81 4.04 -16.31
C PRO A 174 10.57 5.18 -16.98
N LYS A 175 10.05 5.66 -18.12
CA LYS A 175 10.63 6.76 -18.88
C LYS A 175 10.78 8.01 -17.99
N GLY A 176 11.99 8.56 -17.92
CA GLY A 176 12.30 9.75 -17.12
C GLY A 176 12.97 9.49 -15.75
N ARG A 177 13.26 8.23 -15.41
CA ARG A 177 14.00 7.84 -14.20
C ARG A 177 15.42 7.37 -14.52
N TRP A 178 16.31 7.40 -13.52
CA TRP A 178 17.70 6.96 -13.62
C TRP A 178 17.96 5.75 -12.72
N ILE A 179 18.93 4.91 -13.09
CA ILE A 179 19.40 3.80 -12.27
C ILE A 179 20.69 4.24 -11.59
N ALA A 180 20.72 4.21 -10.26
CA ALA A 180 21.95 4.33 -9.48
C ALA A 180 22.38 2.94 -9.00
N VAL A 181 23.69 2.66 -9.02
CA VAL A 181 24.29 1.38 -8.63
C VAL A 181 25.35 1.66 -7.58
N ALA A 182 25.32 0.96 -6.45
CA ALA A 182 26.24 1.21 -5.34
C ALA A 182 26.81 -0.09 -4.76
N LEU A 183 28.05 -0.44 -5.08
CA LEU A 183 28.69 -1.64 -4.57
C LEU A 183 28.91 -1.57 -3.06
N LEU A 184 28.24 -2.43 -2.27
CA LEU A 184 28.47 -2.53 -0.82
C LEU A 184 29.36 -3.69 -0.38
N CYS A 185 29.86 -4.50 -1.30
CA CYS A 185 30.84 -5.52 -0.95
C CYS A 185 32.06 -5.40 -1.84
N ARG A 186 33.22 -5.23 -1.20
CA ARG A 186 34.53 -5.39 -1.82
C ARG A 186 34.90 -6.85 -1.72
N ALA A 187 35.35 -7.42 -2.84
CA ALA A 187 35.69 -8.83 -2.96
C ALA A 187 36.54 -9.36 -1.79
N MET A 188 36.05 -10.41 -1.13
CA MET A 188 36.86 -11.21 -0.22
C MET A 188 37.30 -12.44 -1.00
N SER A 189 38.52 -12.43 -1.52
CA SER A 189 39.19 -13.64 -2.02
C SER A 189 39.38 -14.61 -0.85
N ASP A 190 39.01 -15.88 -0.99
CA ASP A 190 39.59 -16.91 -0.15
C ASP A 190 41.01 -17.28 -0.65
N ALA A 191 41.70 -18.12 0.11
CA ALA A 191 43.10 -18.49 -0.12
C ALA A 191 43.38 -19.17 -1.48
N THR A 192 42.36 -19.44 -2.28
CA THR A 192 42.40 -20.08 -3.61
C THR A 192 42.30 -19.10 -4.79
N GLY A 193 42.04 -17.81 -4.55
CA GLY A 193 41.97 -16.80 -5.62
C GLY A 193 40.61 -16.67 -6.30
N THR A 194 39.56 -17.28 -5.74
CA THR A 194 38.19 -17.18 -6.28
C THR A 194 37.56 -15.86 -5.81
N GLU A 195 37.23 -14.96 -6.74
CA GLU A 195 36.69 -13.62 -6.44
C GLU A 195 35.23 -13.68 -5.99
N LYS A 196 34.88 -13.18 -4.80
CA LYS A 196 33.49 -13.15 -4.29
C LYS A 196 32.84 -11.80 -4.54
N PHE A 197 31.69 -11.76 -5.21
CA PHE A 197 30.99 -10.49 -5.49
C PHE A 197 29.60 -10.46 -4.86
N LYS A 198 29.34 -9.48 -3.99
CA LYS A 198 27.99 -9.09 -3.60
C LYS A 198 27.76 -7.67 -4.08
N PHE A 199 26.86 -7.51 -5.03
CA PHE A 199 26.43 -6.18 -5.47
C PHE A 199 25.39 -5.66 -4.47
N PHE A 200 25.42 -4.37 -4.24
CA PHE A 200 24.28 -3.66 -3.70
C PHE A 200 23.89 -2.65 -4.77
N LEU A 201 22.61 -2.38 -4.86
CA LEU A 201 22.07 -1.48 -5.85
C LEU A 201 21.18 -0.53 -5.05
N VAL A 202 21.57 0.74 -4.98
CA VAL A 202 20.63 1.78 -4.53
C VAL A 202 20.12 2.44 -5.77
N VAL A 203 18.95 2.03 -6.23
CA VAL A 203 18.22 2.85 -7.20
C VAL A 203 17.72 4.07 -6.44
N LEU A 204 18.19 5.26 -6.81
CA LEU A 204 17.71 6.50 -6.21
C LEU A 204 16.52 7.00 -7.03
N GLN A 205 15.40 7.23 -6.36
CA GLN A 205 14.30 8.02 -6.91
C GLN A 205 14.55 9.50 -6.60
N ASN A 206 14.25 10.36 -7.57
CA ASN A 206 13.95 11.77 -7.31
C ASN A 206 12.65 12.11 -8.01
#